data_AF-A0A948RY42-F1
#
_entry.id   AF-A0A948RY42-F1
#
_cell.length_a   1.000
_cell.length_b   1.000
_cell.length_c   1.000
_cell.angle_alpha   90.00
_cell.angle_beta   90.00
_cell.angle_gamma   90.00
#
_symmetry.space_group_name_H-M   'P 1'
#
loop_
_entity.id
_entity.type
_entity.pdbx_description
1 polymer ?
#
loop_
_entity_poly.entity_id
_entity_poly.type
_entity_poly.pdbx_seq_one_letter_code
_entity_poly.pdbx_strand_id
1 'polypeptide(L)' 'MARELGIGAGLLGRWKQQVLADREEAFPGKGRLKVADEELRRLERENRQLRMELEFVKKTAAYFAKERSRGSV' A
#
# COMPACT_ATOMS: atom_id res chain seq x y z
N MET A 1 -12.06 -2.05 35.19
CA MET A 1 -11.15 -2.59 34.15
C MET A 1 -10.78 -1.59 33.04
N ALA A 2 -11.66 -1.20 32.11
CA ALA A 2 -11.24 -0.28 31.01
C ALA A 2 -10.96 1.17 31.47
N ARG A 3 -11.77 1.71 32.40
CA ARG A 3 -11.58 3.07 32.95
C ARG A 3 -10.35 3.18 33.87
N GLU A 4 -9.95 2.09 34.52
CA GLU A 4 -8.78 2.05 35.43
C GLU A 4 -7.45 2.11 34.67
N LEU A 5 -7.42 1.71 33.40
CA LEU A 5 -6.22 1.73 32.55
C LEU A 5 -6.12 3.00 31.70
N GLY A 6 -7.07 3.94 31.79
CA GLY A 6 -7.10 5.16 30.97
C GLY A 6 -7.32 4.88 29.48
N ILE A 7 -7.77 3.68 29.11
CA ILE A 7 -7.95 3.26 27.72
C ILE A 7 -9.44 3.34 27.37
N GLY A 8 -9.78 4.00 26.26
CA GLY A 8 -11.16 4.11 25.80
C GLY A 8 -11.79 2.72 25.61
N ALA A 9 -12.99 2.51 26.16
CA ALA A 9 -13.67 1.20 26.16
C ALA A 9 -13.83 0.60 24.74
N GLY A 10 -13.99 1.44 23.72
CA GLY A 10 -14.06 1.01 22.32
C GLY A 10 -12.76 0.42 21.77
N LEU A 11 -11.59 0.81 22.31
CA LEU A 11 -10.30 0.24 21.90
C LEU A 11 -10.13 -1.18 22.46
N LEU A 12 -10.54 -1.39 23.71
CA LEU A 12 -10.50 -2.70 24.36
C LEU A 12 -11.44 -3.71 23.67
N GLY A 13 -12.62 -3.25 23.24
CA GLY A 13 -13.56 -4.07 22.46
C GLY A 13 -12.98 -4.50 21.11
N ARG A 14 -12.33 -3.57 20.39
CA ARG A 14 -11.63 -3.90 19.13
C ARG A 14 -10.49 -4.89 19.33
N TRP A 15 -9.68 -4.72 20.37
CA TRP A 15 -8.61 -5.66 20.69
C TRP A 15 -9.13 -7.05 21.04
N LYS A 16 -10.23 -7.14 21.79
CA LYS A 16 -10.87 -8.43 22.07
C LYS A 16 -11.30 -9.13 20.77
N GLN A 17 -11.89 -8.40 19.83
CA GLN A 17 -12.30 -8.95 18.54
C GLN A 17 -11.08 -9.35 17.68
N GLN A 18 -10.04 -8.53 17.64
CA GLN A 18 -8.80 -8.83 16.91
C GLN A 18 -8.07 -10.06 17.49
N VAL A 19 -8.01 -10.20 18.81
CA VAL A 19 -7.44 -11.38 19.49
C VAL A 19 -8.25 -12.66 19.21
N LEU A 20 -9.58 -12.54 19.13
CA LEU A 20 -10.44 -13.68 18.80
C LEU A 20 -10.35 -14.09 17.33
N ALA A 21 -10.17 -13.12 16.43
CA ALA A 21 -10.05 -13.37 15.00
C ALA A 21 -8.65 -13.89 14.61
N ASP A 22 -7.61 -13.35 15.24
CA ASP A 22 -6.22 -13.66 14.87
C ASP A 22 -5.27 -13.37 16.03
N ARG A 23 -5.01 -14.40 16.86
CA ARG A 23 -4.27 -14.27 18.12
C ARG A 23 -2.79 -13.92 17.93
N GLU A 24 -2.20 -14.28 16.79
CA GLU A 24 -0.77 -14.09 16.48
C GLU A 24 -0.48 -12.66 15.98
N GLU A 25 -1.36 -12.10 15.15
CA GLU A 25 -1.21 -10.72 14.63
C GLU A 25 -2.09 -9.69 15.36
N ALA A 26 -2.69 -10.03 16.51
CA ALA A 26 -3.57 -9.12 17.24
C ALA A 26 -2.86 -7.86 17.78
N PHE A 27 -1.55 -7.94 18.00
CA PHE A 27 -0.75 -6.86 18.58
C PHE A 27 0.60 -6.68 17.87
N PRO A 28 0.63 -6.19 16.62
CA PRO A 28 1.89 -5.95 15.92
C PRO A 28 2.66 -4.74 16.51
N GLY A 29 2.06 -3.99 17.43
CA GLY A 29 2.63 -2.77 18.02
C GLY A 29 2.30 -1.52 17.19
N LYS A 30 2.47 -0.33 17.77
CA LYS A 30 2.20 0.94 17.06
C LYS A 30 3.11 1.05 15.85
N GLY A 31 2.53 1.09 14.66
CA GLY A 31 3.23 1.36 13.41
C GLY A 31 3.65 0.13 12.60
N ARG A 32 3.41 -1.09 13.09
CA ARG A 32 3.53 -2.31 12.29
C ARG A 32 2.16 -2.69 11.75
N LEU A 33 2.09 -2.84 10.43
CA LEU A 33 0.93 -3.39 9.77
C LEU A 33 1.00 -4.92 9.86
N LYS A 34 -0.13 -5.60 9.64
CA LYS A 34 -0.11 -7.06 9.45
C LYS A 34 0.84 -7.39 8.30
N VAL A 35 1.49 -8.56 8.33
CA VAL A 35 2.47 -8.92 7.28
C VAL A 35 1.82 -8.88 5.89
N ALA A 36 0.55 -9.30 5.81
CA ALA A 36 -0.26 -9.21 4.59
C ALA A 36 -0.49 -7.77 4.10
N ASP A 37 -0.67 -6.81 5.02
CA ASP A 37 -0.88 -5.40 4.69
C ASP A 37 0.42 -4.71 4.26
N GLU A 38 1.58 -5.13 4.79
CA GLU A 38 2.90 -4.66 4.35
C GLU A 38 3.22 -5.11 2.92
N GLU A 39 2.95 -6.38 2.62
CA GLU A 39 3.09 -6.96 1.28
C GLU A 39 2.17 -6.27 0.27
N LEU A 40 0.91 -6.05 0.64
CA LEU A 40 -0.03 -5.32 -0.20
C LEU A 40 0.48 -3.90 -0.52
N ARG A 41 0.97 -3.16 0.48
CA ARG A 41 1.55 -1.83 0.26
C ARG A 41 2.83 -1.85 -0.56
N ARG A 42 3.65 -2.89 -0.45
CA ARG A 42 4.83 -3.07 -1.31
C ARG A 42 4.40 -3.25 -2.75
N LEU A 43 3.50 -4.19 -3.01
CA LEU A 43 2.96 -4.48 -4.34
C LEU A 43 2.29 -3.26 -4.97
N GLU A 44 1.50 -2.51 -4.21
CA GLU A 44 0.88 -1.28 -4.70
C GLU A 44 1.90 -0.21 -5.11
N ARG A 45 2.99 -0.05 -4.34
CA ARG A 45 4.08 0.89 -4.68
C ARG A 45 4.79 0.46 -5.96
N GLU A 46 5.12 -0.82 -6.06
CA GLU A 46 5.78 -1.38 -7.24
C GLU A 46 4.88 -1.26 -8.49
N ASN A 47 3.59 -1.58 -8.37
CA ASN A 47 2.65 -1.44 -9.48
C ASN A 47 2.53 0.01 -9.97
N ARG A 48 2.48 0.98 -9.03
CA ARG A 48 2.48 2.41 -9.39
C ARG A 48 3.75 2.81 -10.12
N GLN A 49 4.91 2.36 -9.64
CA GLN A 49 6.19 2.65 -10.29
C GLN A 49 6.25 2.08 -11.70
N LEU A 50 5.93 0.80 -11.87
CA LEU A 50 5.91 0.14 -13.18
C LEU A 50 4.95 0.81 -14.17
N ARG A 51 3.77 1.25 -13.71
CA ARG A 51 2.83 2.00 -14.55
C ARG A 51 3.42 3.33 -15.03
N MET A 52 4.09 4.07 -14.15
CA MET A 52 4.74 5.33 -14.52
C MET A 52 5.87 5.11 -15.54
N GLU A 53 6.70 4.08 -15.34
CA GLU A 53 7.77 3.72 -16.27
C GLU A 53 7.20 3.33 -17.65
N LEU A 54 6.14 2.53 -17.68
CA LEU A 54 5.46 2.17 -18.93
C LEU A 54 4.89 3.38 -19.67
N GLU A 55 4.23 4.30 -18.95
CA GLU A 55 3.71 5.55 -19.53
C GLU A 55 4.84 6.40 -20.12
N PHE A 56 5.95 6.53 -19.40
CA PHE A 56 7.12 7.26 -19.89
C PHE A 56 7.69 6.64 -21.17
N VAL A 57 7.87 5.32 -21.21
CA VAL A 57 8.38 4.61 -22.40
C VAL A 57 7.44 4.77 -23.58
N LYS A 58 6.13 4.61 -23.38
CA LYS A 58 5.12 4.82 -24.43
C LYS A 58 5.17 6.22 -25.00
N LYS A 59 5.22 7.23 -24.13
CA LYS A 59 5.29 8.65 -24.54
C LYS A 59 6.57 8.94 -25.31
N THR A 60 7.69 8.39 -24.85
CA THR A 60 8.99 8.51 -25.49
C THR A 60 8.99 7.85 -26.89
N ALA A 61 8.47 6.63 -27.00
CA ALA A 61 8.33 5.94 -28.28
C ALA A 61 7.43 6.71 -29.26
N ALA A 62 6.29 7.24 -28.78
CA ALA A 62 5.38 8.04 -29.59
C ALA A 62 6.04 9.35 -30.08
N TYR A 63 6.81 10.02 -29.21
CA TYR A 63 7.58 11.21 -29.58
C TYR A 63 8.58 10.91 -30.70
N PHE A 64 9.39 9.85 -30.55
CA PHE A 64 10.37 9.47 -31.56
C PHE A 64 9.74 9.03 -32.88
N ALA A 65 8.63 8.30 -32.85
CA ALA A 65 7.89 7.95 -34.06
C ALA A 65 7.39 9.20 -34.82
N LYS A 66 6.89 10.20 -34.08
CA LYS A 66 6.44 11.48 -34.66
C LYS A 66 7.59 12.27 -35.28
N GLU A 67 8.74 12.35 -34.62
CA GLU A 67 9.92 13.03 -35.17
C GLU A 67 10.44 12.34 -36.44
N ARG A 68 10.48 11.01 -36.48
CA ARG A 68 10.85 10.26 -37.70
C ARG A 68 9.91 10.58 -38.88
N SER A 69 8.61 10.73 -38.62
CA SER A 69 7.64 11.09 -39.67
C SER A 69 7.81 12.52 -40.20
N ARG A 70 8.35 13.44 -39.39
CA ARG A 70 8.59 14.84 -39.79
C ARG A 70 9.88 15.04 -40.58
N GLY A 71 10.92 14.23 -40.32
CA GLY A 71 12.20 14.30 -41.03
C GLY A 71 12.24 13.56 -42.37
N SER A 72 11.11 13.02 -42.83
CA SER A 72 10.99 12.26 -44.09
C SER A 72 10.31 13.06 -45.22
N VAL A 73 10.25 14.39 -45.12
CA VAL A 73 9.76 15.32 -46.15
C VAL A 73 10.93 16.15 -46.69
#